data_AF-A0A958QRP1-F1
#
_entry.id   AF-A0A958QRP1-F1
#
_cell.length_a   1.000
_cell.length_b   1.000
_cell.length_c   1.000
_cell.angle_alpha   90.00
_cell.angle_beta   90.00
_cell.angle_gamma   90.00
#
_symmetry.space_group_name_H-M   'P 1'
#
loop_
_entity.id
_entity.type
_entity.pdbx_description
1 polymer ?
#
loop_
_entity_poly.entity_id
_entity_poly.type
_entity_poly.pdbx_seq_one_letter_code
_entity_poly.pdbx_strand_id
1 'polypeptide(L)'
;EVLCFIPFMQPFHASPFDYQRYTEPGLRELFRDFDIETVFVGAGPTSSFVWVLQEWLAMLLSFGSLRLYRILQVALLCLSPIKYLDFFLQHHPAASVLASGFFIRAKKSGSSSL
;
A
#
# COMPACT_ATOMS: atom_id res chain seq x y z
N GLU A 1 10.97 -5.84 19.30
CA GLU A 1 9.95 -5.01 18.64
C GLU A 1 10.02 -5.25 17.14
N VAL A 2 8.87 -5.29 16.47
CA VAL A 2 8.75 -5.43 15.01
C VAL A 2 7.94 -4.24 14.51
N LEU A 3 8.49 -3.49 13.57
CA LEU A 3 7.76 -2.54 12.73
C LEU A 3 7.75 -3.10 11.31
N CYS A 4 6.58 -3.43 10.79
CA CYS A 4 6.42 -4.02 9.48
C CYS A 4 5.47 -3.19 8.63
N PHE A 5 5.87 -2.87 7.40
CA PHE A 5 4.98 -2.32 6.37
C PHE A 5 4.49 -3.45 5.48
N ILE A 6 3.18 -3.53 5.27
CA ILE A 6 2.57 -4.55 4.41
C ILE A 6 1.63 -3.88 3.39
N PRO A 7 1.76 -4.20 2.09
CA PRO A 7 0.87 -3.70 1.04
C PRO A 7 -0.59 -4.11 1.22
N PHE A 8 -1.50 -3.27 0.75
CA PHE A 8 -2.93 -3.59 0.62
C PHE A 8 -3.40 -3.38 -0.83
N MET A 9 -3.78 -2.16 -1.20
CA MET A 9 -4.25 -1.81 -2.55
C MET A 9 -3.10 -1.31 -3.42
N GLN A 10 -2.22 -2.22 -3.85
CA GLN A 10 -1.12 -1.93 -4.77
C GLN A 10 -1.20 -2.84 -6.01
N PRO A 11 -1.02 -2.30 -7.23
CA PRO A 11 -0.77 -3.10 -8.43
C PRO A 11 0.36 -4.11 -8.24
N PHE A 12 0.41 -5.11 -9.12
CA PHE A 12 1.45 -6.14 -9.09
C PHE A 12 2.84 -5.54 -9.26
N HIS A 13 3.76 -5.85 -8.34
CA HIS A 13 5.13 -5.32 -8.36
C HIS A 13 6.15 -6.42 -8.02
N ALA A 14 6.59 -7.17 -9.02
CA ALA A 14 7.57 -8.24 -8.83
C ALA A 14 9.02 -7.71 -8.80
N SER A 15 9.72 -7.93 -7.68
CA SER A 15 11.19 -7.98 -7.66
C SER A 15 11.73 -8.73 -6.42
N PRO A 16 12.11 -10.02 -6.54
CA PRO A 16 11.87 -10.94 -7.66
C PRO A 16 10.43 -11.48 -7.69
N PHE A 17 9.67 -11.38 -6.59
CA PHE A 17 8.32 -11.94 -6.46
C PHE A 17 7.41 -10.98 -5.68
N ASP A 18 6.11 -11.16 -5.83
CA ASP A 18 5.05 -10.43 -5.12
C ASP A 18 4.12 -11.48 -4.49
N TYR A 19 4.09 -11.54 -3.15
CA TYR A 19 3.53 -12.67 -2.43
C TYR A 19 2.14 -12.41 -1.86
N GLN A 20 1.95 -11.29 -1.16
CA GLN A 20 0.74 -11.08 -0.36
C GLN A 20 0.43 -9.61 -0.12
N ARG A 21 -0.87 -9.37 0.08
CA ARG A 21 -1.48 -8.10 0.45
C ARG A 21 -2.44 -8.38 1.60
N TYR A 22 -2.50 -7.51 2.60
CA TYR A 22 -3.40 -7.67 3.73
C TYR A 22 -4.28 -6.45 3.94
N THR A 23 -5.56 -6.69 4.23
CA THR A 23 -6.41 -5.72 4.92
C THR A 23 -5.89 -5.51 6.34
N GLU A 24 -6.31 -4.44 7.03
CA GLU A 24 -5.94 -4.25 8.44
C GLU A 24 -6.33 -5.46 9.31
N PRO A 25 -7.56 -6.02 9.26
CA PRO A 25 -7.90 -7.21 10.05
C PRO A 25 -7.03 -8.44 9.68
N GLY A 26 -6.73 -8.65 8.40
CA GLY A 26 -5.86 -9.74 7.98
C GLY A 26 -4.42 -9.59 8.49
N LEU A 27 -3.93 -8.35 8.58
CA LEU A 27 -2.63 -8.03 9.16
C LEU A 27 -2.60 -8.30 10.66
N ARG A 28 -3.69 -8.00 11.39
CA ARG A 28 -3.81 -8.33 12.81
C ARG A 28 -3.83 -9.83 13.05
N GLU A 29 -4.55 -10.59 12.22
CA GLU A 29 -4.55 -12.05 12.30
C GLU A 29 -3.16 -12.65 12.02
N LEU A 30 -2.42 -12.11 11.05
CA LEU A 30 -1.06 -12.54 10.76
C LEU A 30 -0.12 -12.36 11.97
N PHE A 31 -0.36 -11.34 12.80
CA PHE A 31 0.43 -11.01 13.98
C PHE A 31 -0.26 -11.43 15.29
N ARG A 32 -1.23 -12.36 15.26
CA ARG A 32 -2.02 -12.76 16.44
C ARG A 32 -1.21 -13.29 17.63
N ASP A 33 -0.01 -13.82 17.37
CA ASP A 33 0.91 -14.34 18.38
C ASP A 33 1.89 -13.28 18.92
N PHE A 34 1.65 -12.00 18.59
CA PHE A 34 2.40 -10.85 19.07
C PHE A 34 1.50 -9.93 19.90
N ASP A 35 2.12 -9.16 20.80
CA ASP A 35 1.47 -8.05 21.49
C ASP A 35 1.42 -6.85 20.51
N ILE A 36 0.30 -6.67 19.83
CA ILE A 36 0.10 -5.60 18.84
C ILE A 36 -0.07 -4.25 19.55
N GLU A 37 0.84 -3.31 19.33
CA GLU A 37 0.76 -1.97 19.91
C GLU A 37 -0.12 -1.05 19.06
N THR A 38 0.07 -1.06 17.74
CA THR A 38 -0.70 -0.23 16.83
C THR A 38 -0.68 -0.76 15.40
N VAL A 39 -1.74 -0.49 14.67
CA VAL A 39 -1.82 -0.64 13.21
C VAL A 39 -2.34 0.68 12.66
N PHE A 40 -1.69 1.21 11.63
CA PHE A 40 -2.07 2.49 11.03
C PHE A 40 -1.77 2.52 9.54
N VAL A 41 -2.43 3.43 8.83
CA VAL A 41 -2.22 3.67 7.40
C VAL A 41 -0.79 4.15 7.17
N GLY A 42 -0.01 3.41 6.39
CA GLY A 42 1.37 3.77 6.04
C GLY A 42 1.49 4.45 4.68
N ALA A 43 0.63 4.05 3.74
CA ALA A 43 0.46 4.72 2.45
C ALA A 43 -1.05 4.89 2.21
N GLY A 44 -1.47 6.13 1.93
CA GLY A 44 -2.86 6.52 2.06
C GLY A 44 -3.78 6.16 0.87
N PRO A 45 -5.06 6.55 0.98
CA PRO A 45 -6.08 6.31 -0.05
C PRO A 45 -5.75 6.83 -1.44
N THR A 46 -5.12 8.00 -1.51
CA THR A 46 -4.79 8.66 -2.77
C THR A 46 -3.60 7.99 -3.43
N SER A 47 -2.63 7.51 -2.64
CA SER A 47 -1.50 6.75 -3.16
C SER A 47 -1.95 5.49 -3.89
N SER A 48 -2.90 4.73 -3.33
CA SER A 48 -3.44 3.54 -4.01
C SER A 48 -4.20 3.91 -5.27
N PHE A 49 -5.07 4.93 -5.18
CA PHE A 49 -5.86 5.42 -6.30
C PHE A 49 -4.98 5.87 -7.46
N VAL A 50 -3.98 6.72 -7.21
CA VAL A 50 -3.10 7.27 -8.23
C VAL A 50 -2.31 6.15 -8.92
N TRP A 51 -1.81 5.17 -8.17
CA TRP A 51 -1.07 4.06 -8.78
C TRP A 51 -1.97 3.21 -9.67
N VAL A 52 -3.15 2.82 -9.19
CA VAL A 52 -4.13 2.08 -10.01
C VAL A 52 -4.54 2.88 -11.25
N LEU A 53 -4.77 4.19 -11.11
CA LEU A 53 -5.13 5.09 -12.21
C LEU A 53 -4.01 5.17 -13.27
N GLN A 54 -2.76 5.31 -12.84
CA GLN A 54 -1.60 5.35 -13.74
C GLN A 54 -1.49 4.05 -14.55
N GLU A 55 -1.59 2.89 -13.88
CA GLU A 55 -1.54 1.60 -14.56
C GLU A 55 -2.71 1.40 -15.52
N TRP A 56 -3.92 1.76 -15.09
CA TRP A 56 -5.12 1.64 -15.91
C TRP A 56 -5.07 2.54 -17.14
N LEU A 57 -4.65 3.81 -16.99
CA LEU A 57 -4.48 4.73 -18.11
C LEU A 57 -3.39 4.26 -19.07
N ALA A 58 -2.25 3.80 -18.55
CA ALA A 58 -1.19 3.25 -19.38
C ALA A 58 -1.70 2.05 -20.18
N MET A 59 -2.44 1.14 -19.55
CA MET A 59 -3.02 -0.03 -20.21
C MET A 59 -4.02 0.38 -21.30
N LEU A 60 -4.97 1.25 -20.96
CA LEU A 60 -6.01 1.74 -21.87
C LEU A 60 -5.42 2.45 -23.09
N LEU A 61 -4.48 3.36 -22.88
CA LEU A 61 -3.90 4.22 -23.92
C LEU A 61 -2.73 3.56 -24.67
N SER A 62 -2.30 2.36 -24.24
CA SER A 62 -1.26 1.61 -24.95
C SER A 62 -1.78 0.88 -26.19
N PHE A 63 -3.09 0.71 -26.32
CA PHE A 63 -3.73 -0.04 -27.40
C PHE A 63 -3.10 -1.43 -27.62
N GLY A 64 -2.71 -2.11 -26.53
CA GLY A 64 -2.07 -3.43 -26.55
C GLY A 64 -0.57 -3.44 -26.81
N SER A 65 0.05 -2.28 -27.08
CA SER A 65 1.50 -2.17 -27.29
C SER A 65 2.26 -2.12 -25.96
N LEU A 66 3.03 -3.17 -25.66
CA LEU A 66 3.86 -3.23 -24.44
C LEU A 66 4.90 -2.11 -24.38
N ARG A 67 5.44 -1.69 -25.52
CA ARG A 67 6.39 -0.56 -25.60
C ARG A 67 5.70 0.74 -25.21
N LEU A 68 4.51 0.99 -25.76
CA LEU A 68 3.75 2.20 -25.45
C LEU A 68 3.29 2.20 -24.00
N TYR A 69 2.82 1.07 -23.48
CA TYR A 69 2.46 0.89 -22.07
C TYR A 69 3.61 1.30 -21.13
N ARG A 70 4.84 0.84 -21.38
CA ARG A 70 6.02 1.22 -20.57
C ARG A 70 6.34 2.71 -20.66
N ILE A 71 6.22 3.31 -21.85
CA ILE A 71 6.40 4.77 -22.03
C ILE A 71 5.35 5.54 -21.24
N LEU A 72 4.08 5.11 -21.34
CA LEU A 72 2.96 5.73 -20.66
C LEU A 72 3.05 5.60 -19.14
N GLN A 73 3.51 4.47 -18.60
CA GLN A 73 3.77 4.32 -17.17
C GLN A 73 4.72 5.41 -16.65
N VAL A 74 5.81 5.68 -17.38
CA VAL A 74 6.75 6.75 -17.01
C VAL A 74 6.12 8.13 -17.18
N ALA A 75 5.41 8.35 -18.29
CA ALA A 75 4.77 9.64 -18.56
C ALA A 75 3.71 10.00 -17.51
N LEU A 76 2.91 9.03 -17.07
CA LEU A 76 1.82 9.19 -16.10
C LEU A 76 2.32 9.38 -14.67
N LEU A 77 3.62 9.24 -14.40
CA LEU A 77 4.22 9.67 -13.13
C LEU A 77 3.97 11.15 -12.84
N CYS A 78 3.63 11.97 -13.85
CA CYS A 78 3.17 13.34 -13.67
C CYS A 78 1.92 13.47 -12.76
N LEU A 79 1.12 12.40 -12.60
CA LEU A 79 -0.03 12.34 -11.68
C LEU A 79 0.38 12.09 -10.22
N SER A 80 1.63 11.66 -9.98
CA SER A 80 2.11 11.28 -8.65
C SER A 80 1.98 12.36 -7.58
N PRO A 81 2.12 13.68 -7.86
CA PRO A 81 1.92 14.71 -6.84
C PRO A 81 0.52 14.70 -6.21
N ILE A 82 -0.51 14.17 -6.89
CA ILE A 82 -1.87 14.09 -6.33
C ILE A 82 -1.89 13.26 -5.04
N LYS A 83 -0.97 12.29 -4.88
CA LYS A 83 -0.86 11.46 -3.68
C LYS A 83 -0.62 12.26 -2.39
N TYR A 84 -0.12 13.50 -2.48
CA TYR A 84 0.07 14.35 -1.30
C TYR A 84 -1.23 14.74 -0.59
N LEU A 85 -2.40 14.52 -1.22
CA LEU A 85 -3.69 14.59 -0.52
C LEU A 85 -3.79 13.58 0.64
N ASP A 86 -2.97 12.54 0.65
CA ASP A 86 -2.86 11.61 1.77
C ASP A 86 -2.42 12.28 3.06
N PHE A 87 -1.77 13.45 3.01
CA PHE A 87 -1.50 14.24 4.22
C PHE A 87 -2.77 14.42 5.07
N PHE A 88 -3.91 14.61 4.40
CA PHE A 88 -5.22 14.71 5.03
C PHE A 88 -5.96 13.37 5.05
N LEU A 89 -6.05 12.70 3.90
CA LEU A 89 -6.93 11.54 3.73
C LEU A 89 -6.49 10.30 4.50
N GLN A 90 -5.21 10.18 4.89
CA GLN A 90 -4.77 9.08 5.76
C GLN A 90 -5.42 9.11 7.15
N HIS A 91 -5.88 10.29 7.60
CA HIS A 91 -6.52 10.47 8.91
C HIS A 91 -8.05 10.33 8.83
N HIS A 92 -8.62 10.13 7.63
CA HIS A 92 -10.05 9.93 7.48
C HIS A 92 -10.47 8.62 8.17
N PRO A 93 -11.63 8.55 8.86
CA PRO A 93 -12.06 7.32 9.55
C PRO A 93 -12.19 6.09 8.63
N ALA A 94 -12.45 6.31 7.34
CA ALA A 94 -12.52 5.26 6.33
C ALA A 94 -11.22 5.10 5.50
N ALA A 95 -10.10 5.68 5.93
CA ALA A 95 -8.84 5.64 5.17
C ALA A 95 -8.36 4.20 4.90
N SER A 96 -8.58 3.30 5.86
CA SER A 96 -8.20 1.88 5.74
C SER A 96 -8.93 1.15 4.59
N VAL A 97 -10.07 1.65 4.13
CA VAL A 97 -10.82 1.05 3.00
C VAL A 97 -10.02 1.12 1.70
N LEU A 98 -9.24 2.19 1.52
CA LEU A 98 -8.50 2.46 0.28
C LEU A 98 -6.99 2.58 0.51
N ALA A 99 -6.49 2.35 1.72
CA ALA A 99 -5.06 2.47 2.00
C ALA A 99 -4.23 1.65 1.01
N SER A 100 -3.13 2.24 0.54
CA SER A 100 -2.15 1.51 -0.28
C SER A 100 -1.36 0.50 0.56
N GLY A 101 -1.22 0.72 1.86
CA GLY A 101 -0.62 -0.24 2.78
C GLY A 101 -0.64 0.23 4.23
N PHE A 102 -0.30 -0.68 5.14
CA PHE A 102 -0.38 -0.48 6.58
C PHE A 102 0.97 -0.70 7.24
N PHE A 103 1.24 0.06 8.29
CA PHE A 103 2.27 -0.30 9.28
C PHE A 103 1.62 -1.02 10.45
N ILE A 104 2.28 -2.06 10.94
CA ILE A 104 2.01 -2.69 12.24
C ILE A 104 3.25 -2.56 13.12
N ARG A 105 3.05 -2.11 14.37
CA ARG A 105 4.06 -2.16 15.42
C ARG A 105 3.62 -3.19 16.45
N ALA A 106 4.47 -4.17 16.73
CA ALA A 106 4.17 -5.25 17.66
C ALA A 106 5.41 -5.74 18.43
N LYS A 107 5.20 -6.35 19.59
CA LYS A 107 6.25 -6.96 20.42
C LYS A 107 6.03 -8.47 20.52
N LYS A 108 7.11 -9.23 20.66
CA LYS A 108 7.02 -10.68 20.82
C LYS A 108 6.41 -10.96 22.20
N SER A 109 5.34 -11.74 22.26
CA SER A 109 4.72 -12.08 23.55
C SER A 109 5.74 -12.79 24.45
N GLY A 110 5.91 -12.26 25.66
CA GLY A 110 6.93 -12.71 26.62
C GLY A 110 8.26 -11.94 26.59
N SER A 111 8.47 -10.97 25.69
CA SER A 111 9.54 -9.97 25.86
C SER A 111 9.07 -8.87 26.80
N SER A 112 8.83 -9.22 28.07
CA SER A 112 8.75 -8.21 29.13
C SER A 112 10.13 -7.57 29.22
N SER A 113 10.24 -6.30 28.81
CA SER A 113 11.40 -5.48 29.10
C SER A 113 11.53 -5.39 30.63
N LEU A 114 12.55 -6.08 31.15
CA LEU A 114 13.21 -5.71 32.41
C LEU A 114 13.68 -4.25 32.32
#